data_AF-D1VT80-F1
#
_entry.id   AF-D1VT80-F1
#
_cell.length_a   1.000
_cell.length_b   1.000
_cell.length_c   1.000
_cell.angle_alpha   90.00
_cell.angle_beta   90.00
_cell.angle_gamma   90.00
#
_symmetry.space_group_name_H-M   'P 1'
#
loop_
_entity.id
_entity.type
_entity.pdbx_description
1 polymer ?
#
loop_
_entity_poly.entity_id
_entity_poly.type
_entity_poly.pdbx_seq_one_letter_code
_entity_poly.pdbx_strand_id
1 'polypeptide(L)'
;MEIEEKNNMWQMQIMLGEKVNSILIDKFKNLSFSLVLLQISESIVFILLAKKSVNFIVNNEIILRFCLVNLTALLINLFLLVIFIIIEMKTKKVYTLSFISIVGGLTGIITMLTSNILTFFNPFAWMASLLNISYVKEGGKFVQVLNPINFYTLIIALIFLIFGIIYLKTMKSYNLYKD
;
A
#
# COMPACT_ATOMS: atom_id res chain seq x y z
N MET A 1 -1.33 14.20 -6.41
CA MET A 1 -1.78 14.70 -5.10
C MET A 1 -1.19 16.09 -4.87
N GLU A 2 0.10 16.27 -4.59
CA GLU A 2 0.67 17.60 -4.28
C GLU A 2 0.55 18.66 -5.40
N ILE A 3 0.63 18.25 -6.67
CA ILE A 3 0.45 19.15 -7.83
C ILE A 3 -0.97 19.76 -7.84
N GLU A 4 -1.98 19.02 -7.38
CA GLU A 4 -3.37 19.46 -7.38
C GLU A 4 -3.63 20.52 -6.33
N GLU A 5 -2.96 20.39 -5.18
CA GLU A 5 -2.99 21.36 -4.09
C GLU A 5 -2.23 22.63 -4.44
N LYS A 6 -1.03 22.48 -5.01
CA LYS A 6 -0.22 23.61 -5.46
C LYS A 6 -0.95 24.50 -6.47
N ASN A 7 -1.87 23.91 -7.24
CA ASN A 7 -2.64 24.59 -8.28
C ASN A 7 -4.06 24.99 -7.84
N ASN A 8 -4.40 24.89 -6.55
CA ASN A 8 -5.73 25.23 -6.00
C ASN A 8 -6.92 24.53 -6.70
N MET A 9 -6.71 23.35 -7.30
CA MET A 9 -7.73 22.69 -8.12
C MET A 9 -8.98 22.28 -7.31
N TRP A 10 -8.81 22.04 -6.00
CA TRP A 10 -9.90 21.81 -5.07
C TRP A 10 -10.88 22.98 -4.95
N GLN A 11 -10.38 24.21 -4.98
CA GLN A 11 -11.22 25.41 -4.93
C GLN A 11 -12.00 25.59 -6.23
N MET A 12 -11.34 25.34 -7.37
CA MET A 12 -11.96 25.41 -8.68
C MET A 12 -13.11 24.42 -8.84
N GLN A 13 -12.95 23.18 -8.38
CA GLN A 13 -14.00 22.15 -8.48
C GLN A 13 -15.20 22.44 -7.56
N ILE A 14 -14.97 23.05 -6.40
CA ILE A 14 -16.06 23.49 -5.51
C ILE A 14 -16.82 24.67 -6.12
N MET A 15 -16.13 25.62 -6.76
CA MET A 15 -16.78 26.73 -7.48
C MET A 15 -17.66 26.22 -8.63
N LEU A 16 -17.33 25.07 -9.21
CA LEU A 16 -18.13 24.39 -10.24
C LEU A 16 -19.35 23.62 -9.66
N GLY A 17 -19.54 23.61 -8.34
CA GLY A 17 -20.72 23.03 -7.68
C GLY A 17 -20.62 21.53 -7.36
N GLU A 18 -19.45 20.92 -7.53
CA GLU A 18 -19.26 19.50 -7.23
C GLU A 18 -19.12 19.24 -5.72
N LYS A 19 -19.64 18.10 -5.27
CA LYS A 19 -19.48 17.66 -3.87
C LYS A 19 -18.06 17.14 -3.67
N VAL A 20 -17.37 17.62 -2.63
CA VAL A 20 -16.01 17.18 -2.29
C VAL A 20 -15.89 15.66 -2.19
N ASN A 21 -16.88 14.98 -1.60
CA ASN A 21 -16.86 13.51 -1.50
C ASN A 21 -16.95 12.79 -2.86
N SER A 22 -17.68 13.32 -3.85
CA SER A 22 -17.71 12.67 -5.18
C SER A 22 -16.35 12.78 -5.87
N ILE A 23 -15.72 13.96 -5.80
CA ILE A 23 -14.37 14.19 -6.33
C ILE A 23 -13.37 13.23 -5.67
N LEU A 24 -13.40 13.10 -4.35
CA LEU A 24 -12.48 12.22 -3.62
C LEU A 24 -12.64 10.76 -4.02
N ILE A 25 -13.87 10.31 -4.23
CA ILE A 25 -14.17 8.94 -4.67
C ILE A 25 -13.68 8.73 -6.10
N ASP A 26 -13.89 9.68 -7.01
CA ASP A 26 -13.45 9.53 -8.40
C ASP A 26 -11.93 9.62 -8.53
N LYS A 27 -11.27 10.47 -7.72
CA LYS A 27 -9.81 10.47 -7.54
C LYS A 27 -9.32 9.11 -7.04
N PHE A 28 -9.96 8.54 -6.01
CA PHE A 28 -9.62 7.22 -5.52
C PHE A 28 -9.79 6.14 -6.62
N LYS A 29 -10.87 6.18 -7.40
CA LYS A 29 -11.08 5.24 -8.54
C LYS A 29 -9.97 5.37 -9.59
N ASN A 30 -9.63 6.58 -10.00
CA ASN A 30 -8.61 6.80 -11.04
C ASN A 30 -7.21 6.36 -10.58
N LEU A 31 -6.86 6.69 -9.34
CA LEU A 31 -5.57 6.30 -8.75
C LEU A 31 -5.53 4.79 -8.48
N SER A 32 -6.60 4.19 -7.97
CA SER A 32 -6.68 2.75 -7.75
C SER A 32 -6.59 1.96 -9.06
N PHE A 33 -7.22 2.44 -10.14
CA PHE A 33 -7.08 1.80 -11.46
C PHE A 33 -5.64 1.81 -11.96
N SER A 34 -4.95 2.94 -11.82
CA SER A 34 -3.51 3.04 -12.17
C SER A 34 -2.65 2.10 -11.33
N LEU A 35 -2.94 1.96 -10.03
CA LEU A 35 -2.25 1.01 -9.14
C LEU A 35 -2.49 -0.45 -9.53
N VAL A 36 -3.72 -0.81 -9.93
CA VAL A 36 -4.02 -2.16 -10.42
C VAL A 36 -3.22 -2.47 -11.69
N LEU A 37 -3.16 -1.54 -12.64
CA LEU A 37 -2.36 -1.70 -13.85
C LEU A 37 -0.86 -1.86 -13.53
N LEU A 38 -0.36 -1.09 -12.57
CA LEU A 38 1.02 -1.19 -12.11
C LEU A 38 1.30 -2.53 -11.43
N GLN A 39 0.39 -3.03 -10.59
CA GLN A 39 0.55 -4.36 -9.96
C GLN A 39 0.56 -5.48 -11.01
N ILE A 40 -0.28 -5.38 -12.05
CA ILE A 40 -0.31 -6.35 -13.14
C ILE A 40 1.02 -6.32 -13.90
N SER A 41 1.54 -5.13 -14.22
CA SER A 41 2.81 -5.01 -14.95
C SER A 41 3.99 -5.54 -14.13
N GLU A 42 4.06 -5.23 -12.82
CA GLU A 42 5.06 -5.78 -11.90
C GLU A 42 4.98 -7.31 -11.84
N SER A 43 3.76 -7.86 -11.71
CA SER A 43 3.53 -9.31 -11.68
C SER A 43 4.05 -10.00 -12.94
N ILE A 44 3.80 -9.40 -14.12
CA ILE A 44 4.30 -9.92 -15.40
C ILE A 44 5.83 -9.89 -15.42
N VAL A 45 6.45 -8.79 -15.00
CA VAL A 45 7.92 -8.66 -14.94
C VAL A 45 8.51 -9.72 -14.01
N PHE A 46 7.91 -9.96 -12.84
CA PHE A 46 8.36 -11.01 -11.91
C PHE A 46 8.33 -12.40 -12.56
N ILE A 47 7.26 -12.75 -13.27
CA ILE A 47 7.15 -14.04 -13.95
C ILE A 47 8.22 -14.16 -15.05
N LEU A 48 8.44 -13.10 -15.82
CA LEU A 48 9.47 -13.09 -16.88
C LEU A 48 10.87 -13.26 -16.32
N LEU A 49 11.18 -12.64 -15.18
CA LEU A 49 12.46 -12.80 -14.49
C LEU A 49 12.61 -14.21 -13.91
N ALA A 50 11.56 -14.73 -13.26
CA ALA A 50 11.58 -16.06 -12.65
C ALA A 50 11.83 -17.16 -13.70
N LYS A 51 11.22 -17.04 -14.89
CA LYS A 51 11.42 -17.97 -16.03
C LYS A 51 12.87 -18.07 -16.51
N LYS A 52 13.73 -17.07 -16.24
CA LYS A 52 15.16 -17.14 -16.61
C LYS A 52 15.97 -18.05 -15.68
N SER A 53 15.43 -18.45 -14.53
CA SER A 53 16.15 -19.29 -13.58
C SER A 53 15.97 -20.77 -13.87
N VAL A 54 17.06 -21.53 -13.74
CA VAL A 54 17.10 -22.99 -14.01
C VAL A 54 16.24 -23.78 -13.01
N ASN A 55 15.99 -23.21 -11.82
CA ASN A 55 15.26 -23.86 -10.73
C ASN A 55 13.77 -23.48 -10.68
N PHE A 56 13.24 -22.80 -11.71
CA PHE A 56 11.83 -22.39 -11.73
C PHE A 56 10.94 -23.53 -12.18
N ILE A 57 10.28 -24.18 -11.22
CA ILE A 57 9.26 -25.20 -11.47
C ILE A 57 7.91 -24.59 -11.07
N VAL A 58 6.97 -24.53 -12.01
CA VAL A 58 5.61 -24.06 -11.72
C VAL A 58 4.86 -25.18 -11.00
N ASN A 59 4.58 -24.98 -9.71
CA ASN A 59 3.73 -25.85 -8.91
C ASN A 59 2.53 -25.03 -8.37
N ASN A 60 1.43 -25.71 -8.05
CA ASN A 60 0.23 -25.11 -7.45
C ASN A 60 0.56 -24.28 -6.19
N GLU A 61 1.51 -24.74 -5.37
CA GLU A 61 1.93 -24.00 -4.18
C GLU A 61 2.60 -22.66 -4.52
N ILE A 62 3.46 -22.64 -5.55
CA ILE A 62 4.15 -21.42 -6.00
C ILE A 62 3.15 -20.44 -6.63
N ILE A 63 2.19 -20.94 -7.41
CA ILE A 63 1.11 -20.12 -7.97
C ILE A 63 0.29 -19.47 -6.85
N LEU A 64 -0.12 -20.26 -5.86
CA LEU A 64 -0.91 -19.77 -4.73
C LEU A 64 -0.15 -18.72 -3.92
N ARG A 65 1.13 -18.95 -3.62
CA ARG A 65 2.00 -17.97 -2.95
C ARG A 65 2.16 -16.69 -3.76
N PHE A 66 2.37 -16.81 -5.07
CA PHE A 66 2.51 -15.68 -5.96
C PHE A 66 1.23 -14.83 -6.03
N CYS A 67 0.08 -15.48 -6.18
CA CYS A 67 -1.22 -14.79 -6.18
C CYS A 67 -1.49 -14.09 -4.85
N LEU A 68 -1.23 -14.74 -3.71
CA LEU A 68 -1.44 -14.16 -2.39
C LEU A 68 -0.53 -12.96 -2.13
N VAL A 69 0.75 -13.03 -2.48
CA VAL A 69 1.68 -11.91 -2.31
C VAL A 69 1.23 -10.71 -3.13
N ASN A 70 0.92 -10.90 -4.41
CA ASN A 70 0.50 -9.80 -5.28
C ASN A 70 -0.86 -9.21 -4.86
N LEU A 71 -1.82 -10.04 -4.47
CA LEU A 71 -3.12 -9.58 -4.00
C LEU A 71 -3.00 -8.83 -2.67
N THR A 72 -2.17 -9.32 -1.75
CA THR A 72 -1.96 -8.64 -0.47
C THR A 72 -1.22 -7.32 -0.66
N ALA A 73 -0.20 -7.28 -1.52
CA ALA A 73 0.50 -6.06 -1.90
C ALA A 73 -0.47 -5.01 -2.48
N LEU A 74 -1.35 -5.43 -3.40
CA LEU A 74 -2.38 -4.56 -3.96
C LEU A 74 -3.28 -3.97 -2.88
N LEU A 75 -3.78 -4.80 -1.95
CA LEU A 75 -4.66 -4.35 -0.87
C LEU A 75 -3.97 -3.36 0.08
N ILE A 76 -2.71 -3.61 0.44
CA ILE A 76 -1.91 -2.68 1.27
C ILE A 76 -1.76 -1.34 0.54
N ASN A 77 -1.41 -1.36 -0.74
CA ASN A 77 -1.22 -0.14 -1.54
C ASN A 77 -2.52 0.66 -1.67
N LEU A 78 -3.65 -0.01 -1.92
CA LEU A 78 -4.97 0.65 -1.96
C LEU A 78 -5.35 1.24 -0.61
N PHE A 79 -5.04 0.56 0.50
CA PHE A 79 -5.28 1.09 1.84
C PHE A 79 -4.43 2.33 2.13
N LEU A 80 -3.13 2.29 1.84
CA LEU A 80 -2.24 3.44 2.00
C LEU A 80 -2.70 4.63 1.15
N LEU A 81 -3.19 4.37 -0.08
CA LEU A 81 -3.78 5.40 -0.93
C LEU A 81 -4.97 6.09 -0.24
N VAL A 82 -5.89 5.31 0.35
CA VAL A 82 -7.04 5.87 1.08
C VAL A 82 -6.58 6.70 2.28
N ILE A 83 -5.63 6.18 3.07
CA ILE A 83 -5.04 6.95 4.19
C ILE A 83 -4.47 8.27 3.70
N PHE A 84 -3.70 8.24 2.61
CA PHE A 84 -3.07 9.43 2.08
C PHE A 84 -4.09 10.46 1.62
N ILE A 85 -5.16 10.05 0.93
CA ILE A 85 -6.25 10.96 0.56
C ILE A 85 -6.94 11.54 1.81
N ILE A 86 -7.15 10.76 2.87
CA ILE A 86 -7.76 11.26 4.11
C ILE A 86 -6.85 12.29 4.80
N ILE A 87 -5.55 12.00 4.89
CA ILE A 87 -4.55 12.89 5.47
C ILE A 87 -4.44 14.16 4.64
N GLU A 88 -4.46 14.02 3.31
CA GLU A 88 -4.48 15.13 2.35
C GLU A 88 -5.63 16.09 2.72
N MET A 89 -6.85 15.58 2.86
CA MET A 89 -8.01 16.44 3.17
C MET A 89 -8.03 17.04 4.58
N LYS A 90 -7.20 16.57 5.51
CA LYS A 90 -7.13 17.09 6.88
C LYS A 90 -5.94 18.01 7.13
N THR A 91 -4.89 17.90 6.35
CA THR A 91 -3.65 18.65 6.55
C THR A 91 -3.71 20.01 5.87
N LYS A 92 -3.10 21.03 6.47
CA LYS A 92 -3.01 22.36 5.85
C LYS A 92 -1.77 22.52 4.98
N LYS A 93 -0.72 21.74 5.16
CA LYS A 93 0.54 21.94 4.43
C LYS A 93 0.65 20.96 3.27
N VAL A 94 1.01 21.46 2.09
CA VAL A 94 1.11 20.68 0.84
C VAL A 94 2.09 19.50 0.97
N TYR A 95 3.27 19.72 1.56
CA TYR A 95 4.32 18.69 1.68
C TYR A 95 4.12 17.69 2.82
N THR A 96 3.04 17.79 3.59
CA THR A 96 2.78 16.87 4.72
C THR A 96 2.69 15.43 4.24
N LEU A 97 2.15 15.22 3.04
CA LEU A 97 1.94 13.90 2.47
C LEU A 97 3.26 13.21 2.15
N SER A 98 4.16 13.90 1.42
CA SER A 98 5.51 13.39 1.15
C SER A 98 6.29 13.13 2.44
N PHE A 99 6.19 14.05 3.41
CA PHE A 99 6.85 13.86 4.71
C PHE A 99 6.37 12.58 5.41
N ILE A 100 5.05 12.36 5.51
CA ILE A 100 4.49 11.16 6.13
C ILE A 100 4.85 9.90 5.34
N SER A 101 4.90 9.97 4.01
CA SER A 101 5.31 8.84 3.18
C SER A 101 6.78 8.45 3.44
N ILE A 102 7.68 9.42 3.53
CA ILE A 102 9.11 9.18 3.77
C ILE A 102 9.33 8.65 5.19
N VAL A 103 8.79 9.34 6.19
CA VAL A 103 8.92 8.93 7.60
C VAL A 103 8.24 7.58 7.82
N GLY A 104 7.03 7.39 7.28
CA GLY A 104 6.31 6.13 7.31
C GLY A 104 7.13 4.99 6.72
N GLY A 105 7.67 5.16 5.52
CA GLY A 105 8.54 4.17 4.87
C GLY A 105 9.77 3.82 5.72
N LEU A 106 10.47 4.82 6.26
CA LEU A 106 11.62 4.61 7.15
C LEU A 106 11.23 3.85 8.44
N THR A 107 10.11 4.20 9.06
CA THR A 107 9.61 3.47 10.23
C THR A 107 9.24 2.03 9.88
N GLY A 108 8.72 1.78 8.68
CA GLY A 108 8.44 0.44 8.17
C GLY A 108 9.70 -0.42 8.13
N ILE A 109 10.80 0.12 7.59
CA ILE A 109 12.09 -0.57 7.52
C ILE A 109 12.65 -0.82 8.93
N ILE A 110 12.64 0.18 9.82
CA ILE A 110 13.17 0.02 11.18
C ILE A 110 12.37 -1.04 11.94
N THR A 111 11.04 -0.99 11.87
CA THR A 111 10.18 -1.96 12.57
C THR A 111 10.37 -3.38 12.05
N MET A 112 10.54 -3.57 10.74
CA MET A 112 10.91 -4.84 10.14
C MET A 112 12.21 -5.41 10.74
N LEU A 113 13.23 -4.58 10.93
CA LEU A 113 14.53 -5.01 11.46
C LEU A 113 14.52 -5.25 12.98
N THR A 114 13.58 -4.63 13.70
CA THR A 114 13.59 -4.62 15.17
C THR A 114 12.68 -5.68 15.77
N SER A 115 11.46 -5.87 15.27
CA SER A 115 10.49 -6.78 15.89
C SER A 115 9.38 -7.26 14.95
N ASN A 116 9.15 -8.57 14.98
CA ASN A 116 8.05 -9.21 14.27
C ASN A 116 6.68 -8.70 14.75
N ILE A 117 6.53 -8.40 16.04
CA ILE A 117 5.24 -7.94 16.61
C ILE A 117 4.91 -6.53 16.12
N LEU A 118 5.88 -5.63 16.16
CA LEU A 118 5.73 -4.24 15.69
C LEU A 118 5.40 -4.18 14.19
N THR A 119 5.91 -5.14 13.42
CA THR A 119 5.64 -5.28 11.98
C THR A 119 4.15 -5.50 11.69
N PHE A 120 3.40 -6.17 12.58
CA PHE A 120 1.95 -6.37 12.40
C PHE A 120 1.12 -5.11 12.66
N PHE A 121 1.61 -4.15 13.45
CA PHE A 121 0.89 -2.92 13.75
C PHE A 121 1.19 -1.79 12.77
N ASN A 122 2.41 -1.74 12.23
CA ASN A 122 2.81 -0.68 11.31
C ASN A 122 2.38 -1.01 9.87
N PRO A 123 1.43 -0.27 9.26
CA PRO A 123 1.00 -0.54 7.89
C PRO A 123 2.10 -0.32 6.84
N PHE A 124 3.09 0.51 7.15
CA PHE A 124 4.29 0.67 6.31
C PHE A 124 5.24 -0.53 6.39
N ALA A 125 5.10 -1.38 7.42
CA ALA A 125 5.87 -2.61 7.60
C ALA A 125 5.15 -3.86 7.10
N TRP A 126 3.85 -3.77 6.77
CA TRP A 126 3.08 -4.93 6.30
C TRP A 126 3.65 -5.55 5.03
N MET A 127 4.30 -4.76 4.16
CA MET A 127 4.98 -5.29 2.98
C MET A 127 6.12 -6.25 3.35
N ALA A 128 6.81 -6.01 4.47
CA ALA A 128 7.84 -6.91 4.99
C ALA A 128 7.28 -8.24 5.48
N SER A 129 6.03 -8.25 5.97
CA SER A 129 5.36 -9.48 6.40
C SER A 129 5.06 -10.45 5.24
N LEU A 130 5.20 -9.97 3.99
CA LEU A 130 5.08 -10.78 2.76
C LEU A 130 6.40 -11.44 2.36
N LEU A 131 7.51 -11.14 3.04
CA LEU A 131 8.80 -11.77 2.78
C LEU A 131 8.74 -13.27 3.13
N ASN A 132 8.73 -14.10 2.09
CA ASN A 132 8.58 -15.55 2.19
C ASN A 132 9.88 -16.28 2.57
N ILE A 133 10.98 -15.58 2.84
CA ILE A 133 12.29 -16.19 3.06
C ILE A 133 12.86 -15.69 4.39
N SER A 134 13.25 -16.62 5.25
CA SER A 134 14.08 -16.36 6.43
C SER A 134 15.41 -17.12 6.34
N TYR A 135 16.43 -16.63 7.04
CA TYR A 135 17.73 -17.30 7.15
C TYR A 135 17.92 -17.75 8.59
N VAL A 136 18.03 -19.06 8.80
CA VAL A 136 18.27 -19.67 10.11
C VAL A 136 19.70 -20.16 10.17
N LYS A 137 20.41 -19.89 11.27
CA LYS A 137 21.78 -20.36 11.48
C LYS A 137 21.74 -21.79 12.03
N GLU A 138 22.00 -22.76 11.18
CA GLU A 138 22.17 -24.17 11.57
C GLU A 138 23.63 -24.57 11.42
N GLY A 139 24.25 -25.03 12.50
CA GLY A 139 25.61 -25.60 12.47
C GLY A 139 26.71 -24.67 11.91
N GLY A 140 26.53 -23.34 12.00
CA GLY A 140 27.50 -22.36 11.47
C GLY A 140 27.28 -21.94 10.01
N LYS A 141 26.24 -22.44 9.34
CA LYS A 141 25.81 -22.00 7.99
C LYS A 141 24.43 -21.36 8.06
N PHE A 142 24.19 -20.35 7.23
CA PHE A 142 22.85 -19.78 7.07
C PHE A 142 22.07 -20.63 6.08
N VAL A 143 21.02 -21.28 6.55
CA VAL A 143 20.09 -22.07 5.73
C VAL A 143 18.87 -21.22 5.40
N GLN A 144 18.48 -21.22 4.14
CA GLN A 144 17.30 -20.49 3.66
C GLN A 144 16.05 -21.32 3.97
N VAL A 145 15.11 -20.74 4.70
CA VAL A 145 13.83 -21.38 5.07
C VAL A 145 12.68 -20.59 4.46
N LEU A 146 11.72 -21.31 3.88
CA LEU A 146 10.47 -20.73 3.38
C LEU A 146 9.53 -20.49 4.55
N ASN A 147 9.14 -19.23 4.75
CA ASN A 147 8.17 -18.86 5.77
C ASN A 147 6.77 -19.40 5.41
N PRO A 148 5.93 -19.68 6.42
CA PRO A 148 4.52 -20.01 6.18
C PRO A 148 3.80 -18.83 5.53
N ILE A 149 2.77 -19.15 4.75
CA ILE A 149 1.96 -18.16 4.06
C ILE A 149 1.21 -17.31 5.08
N ASN A 150 1.39 -16.00 5.02
CA ASN A 150 0.75 -15.06 5.94
C ASN A 150 -0.59 -14.55 5.37
N PHE A 151 -1.67 -15.22 5.75
CA PHE A 151 -3.04 -14.80 5.41
C PHE A 151 -3.55 -13.64 6.29
N TYR A 152 -2.94 -13.42 7.44
CA TYR A 152 -3.41 -12.44 8.42
C TYR A 152 -3.30 -11.01 7.88
N THR A 153 -2.17 -10.66 7.27
CA THR A 153 -1.96 -9.34 6.67
C THR A 153 -2.99 -9.02 5.59
N LEU A 154 -3.39 -10.01 4.79
CA LEU A 154 -4.42 -9.86 3.76
C LEU A 154 -5.76 -9.45 4.37
N ILE A 155 -6.20 -10.18 5.40
CA ILE A 155 -7.49 -9.93 6.07
C ILE A 155 -7.49 -8.54 6.70
N ILE A 156 -6.41 -8.16 7.39
CA ILE A 156 -6.29 -6.84 8.01
C ILE A 156 -6.33 -5.73 6.96
N ALA A 157 -5.54 -5.84 5.90
CA ALA A 157 -5.49 -4.83 4.85
C ALA A 157 -6.86 -4.65 4.19
N LEU A 158 -7.60 -5.73 3.97
CA LEU A 158 -8.95 -5.70 3.43
C LEU A 158 -9.94 -4.98 4.38
N ILE A 159 -9.92 -5.32 5.66
CA ILE A 159 -10.78 -4.69 6.68
C ILE A 159 -10.53 -3.18 6.72
N PHE A 160 -9.26 -2.77 6.80
CA PHE A 160 -8.88 -1.37 6.86
C PHE A 160 -9.19 -0.61 5.56
N LEU A 161 -9.05 -1.26 4.39
CA LEU A 161 -9.46 -0.68 3.11
C LEU A 161 -10.96 -0.37 3.11
N ILE A 162 -11.80 -1.33 3.54
CA ILE A 162 -13.26 -1.14 3.61
C ILE A 162 -13.60 0.03 4.54
N PHE A 163 -13.05 0.05 5.75
CA PHE A 163 -13.28 1.14 6.69
C PHE A 163 -12.80 2.49 6.15
N GLY A 164 -11.65 2.52 5.48
CA GLY A 164 -11.12 3.72 4.84
C GLY A 164 -12.06 4.26 3.77
N ILE A 165 -12.60 3.40 2.91
CA ILE A 165 -13.54 3.80 1.85
C ILE A 165 -14.85 4.32 2.46
N ILE A 166 -15.37 3.67 3.49
CA ILE A 166 -16.57 4.14 4.22
C ILE A 166 -16.31 5.51 4.83
N TYR A 167 -15.15 5.71 5.45
CA TYR A 167 -14.76 7.00 6.02
C TYR A 167 -14.68 8.08 4.95
N LEU A 168 -14.04 7.80 3.82
CA LEU A 168 -13.91 8.74 2.70
C LEU A 168 -15.29 9.16 2.13
N LYS A 169 -16.26 8.24 2.09
CA LYS A 169 -17.65 8.54 1.70
C LYS A 169 -18.42 9.42 2.70
N THR A 170 -18.11 9.28 3.98
CA THR A 170 -18.90 9.88 5.08
C THR A 170 -18.23 11.11 5.71
N MET A 171 -17.01 11.45 5.28
CA MET A 171 -16.27 12.62 5.72
C MET A 171 -17.11 13.89 5.51
N LYS A 172 -17.04 14.82 6.47
CA LYS A 172 -17.77 16.12 6.45
C LYS A 172 -16.88 17.34 6.70
N SER A 173 -15.65 17.12 7.19
CA SER A 173 -14.70 18.18 7.54
C SER A 173 -13.51 18.13 6.60
N TYR A 174 -13.16 19.25 5.97
CA TYR A 174 -12.06 19.32 5.00
C TYR A 174 -11.26 20.61 5.21
N ASN A 175 -9.94 20.52 5.10
CA ASN A 175 -9.04 21.67 5.01
C ASN A 175 -8.67 21.88 3.55
N LEU A 176 -9.45 22.73 2.88
CA LEU A 176 -9.29 23.04 1.46
C LEU A 176 -8.33 24.22 1.22
N TYR A 177 -8.09 25.03 2.27
CA TYR A 177 -7.08 26.07 2.27
C TYR A 177 -5.79 25.49 2.82
N LYS A 178 -4.78 25.47 1.96
CA LYS A 178 -3.46 24.96 2.29
C LYS A 178 -2.42 26.06 2.20
N ASP A 179 -1.54 26.08 3.20
CA ASP A 179 -0.40 26.99 3.36
C ASP A 179 0.89 26.33 2.86
#